data_AF-A0A931K4A3-F1
#
_entry.id   AF-A0A931K4A3-F1
#
_cell.length_a   1.000
_cell.length_b   1.000
_cell.length_c   1.000
_cell.angle_alpha   90.00
_cell.angle_beta   90.00
_cell.angle_gamma   90.00
#
_symmetry.space_group_name_H-M   'P 1'
#
loop_
_entity.id
_entity.type
_entity.pdbx_description
1 polymer ?
#
loop_
_entity_poly.entity_id
_entity_poly.type
_entity_poly.pdbx_seq_one_letter_code
_entity_poly.pdbx_strand_id
1 'polypeptide(L)'
;MRLTKLLAAAGLAALLSACATTGDGTPTQNDMVAENANLEDGDPNEMICRNERVTGQMIPRRVCMTRAERQAMEDRADETFRDESARHLRINPSGGQ
;
A
#
# COMPACT_ATOMS: atom_id res chain seq x y z
N MET A 1 42.49 29.13 38.81
CA MET A 1 41.76 27.89 38.49
C MET A 1 40.52 28.23 37.66
N ARG A 2 40.67 28.36 36.33
CA ARG A 2 39.58 28.65 35.38
C ARG A 2 39.20 27.36 34.63
N LEU A 3 38.86 26.30 35.37
CA LEU A 3 38.62 24.96 34.82
C LEU A 3 37.19 24.46 35.04
N THR A 4 36.26 25.33 35.45
CA THR A 4 34.87 24.94 35.76
C THR A 4 33.86 25.38 34.70
N LYS A 5 34.27 26.13 33.66
CA LYS A 5 33.38 26.59 32.58
C LYS A 5 33.37 25.71 31.33
N LEU A 6 34.18 24.66 31.27
CA LEU A 6 34.27 23.77 30.10
C LEU A 6 33.45 22.47 30.23
N LEU A 7 32.83 22.22 31.38
CA LEU A 7 32.04 21.00 31.62
C LEU A 7 30.53 21.17 31.34
N ALA A 8 30.10 22.30 30.78
CA ALA A 8 28.71 22.52 30.37
C ALA A 8 28.45 22.21 28.88
N ALA A 9 29.48 21.87 28.10
CA ALA A 9 29.36 21.63 26.66
C ALA A 9 29.40 20.15 26.25
N ALA A 10 29.57 19.21 27.20
CA ALA A 10 29.70 17.78 26.92
C ALA A 10 28.48 16.93 27.32
N GLY A 11 27.39 17.57 27.79
CA GLY A 11 26.17 16.86 28.19
C GLY A 11 25.17 16.62 27.03
N LEU A 12 25.31 17.34 25.92
CA LEU A 12 24.33 17.29 24.82
C LEU A 12 24.66 16.27 23.72
N ALA A 13 25.84 15.64 23.75
CA ALA A 13 26.23 14.64 22.76
C ALA A 13 25.73 13.21 23.09
N ALA A 14 25.24 12.97 24.31
CA ALA A 14 24.79 11.65 24.74
C ALA A 14 23.36 11.29 24.29
N LEU A 15 22.61 12.23 23.72
CA LEU A 15 21.20 12.01 23.31
C LEU A 15 21.04 11.44 21.89
N LEU A 16 22.12 11.35 21.11
CA LEU A 16 22.07 10.84 19.72
C LEU A 16 22.30 9.33 19.60
N SER A 17 22.55 8.61 20.71
CA SER A 17 22.86 7.16 20.68
C SER A 17 21.63 6.24 20.72
N ALA A 18 20.40 6.76 20.61
CA ALA A 18 19.18 5.95 20.64
C ALA A 18 18.68 5.48 19.25
N CYS A 19 19.48 5.66 18.18
CA CYS A 19 19.14 5.19 16.83
C CYS A 19 19.99 3.98 16.40
N ALA A 20 20.30 3.08 17.35
CA ALA A 20 20.77 1.73 17.08
C ALA A 20 19.69 0.74 17.54
N THR A 21 18.53 0.76 16.88
CA THR A 21 17.62 -0.39 16.92
C THR A 21 18.19 -1.44 15.97
N THR A 22 19.20 -2.18 16.45
CA THR A 22 19.51 -3.47 15.86
C THR A 22 18.35 -4.38 16.25
N GLY A 23 17.66 -4.89 15.24
CA GLY A 23 16.45 -5.68 15.38
C GLY A 23 16.66 -6.88 16.30
N ASP A 24 16.16 -6.74 17.52
CA ASP A 24 15.74 -7.87 18.32
C ASP A 24 14.41 -8.36 17.72
N GLY A 25 14.48 -9.54 17.11
CA GLY A 25 13.41 -10.19 16.37
C GLY A 25 12.17 -10.40 17.21
N THR A 26 11.32 -9.40 17.28
CA THR A 26 9.89 -9.62 17.31
C THR A 26 9.51 -10.05 15.90
N PRO A 27 9.03 -11.29 15.68
CA PRO A 27 8.47 -11.65 14.39
C PRO A 27 7.23 -10.77 14.22
N THR A 28 7.38 -9.68 13.48
CA THR A 28 6.23 -8.99 12.91
C THR A 28 5.63 -10.01 11.95
N GLN A 29 4.61 -10.72 12.42
CA GLN A 29 3.76 -11.59 11.60
C GLN A 29 2.87 -10.72 10.70
N ASN A 30 3.49 -9.84 9.92
CA ASN A 30 2.84 -9.15 8.80
C ASN A 30 3.56 -9.42 7.47
N ASP A 31 4.54 -10.32 7.46
CA ASP A 31 4.95 -11.08 6.28
C ASP A 31 4.18 -12.41 6.24
N MET A 32 2.85 -12.35 6.23
CA MET A 32 2.13 -13.24 5.32
C MET A 32 2.02 -12.48 4.01
N VAL A 33 3.15 -12.43 3.29
CA VAL A 33 3.09 -12.44 1.83
C VAL A 33 2.09 -13.52 1.51
N ALA A 34 1.00 -13.16 0.82
CA ALA A 34 0.04 -14.10 0.30
C ALA A 34 0.80 -15.06 -0.61
N GLU A 35 1.29 -16.14 -0.02
CA GLU A 35 1.95 -17.24 -0.68
C GLU A 35 0.91 -17.80 -1.62
N ASN A 36 1.08 -17.46 -2.89
CA ASN A 36 0.40 -18.06 -4.03
C ASN A 36 -1.04 -18.48 -3.71
N ALA A 37 -1.98 -17.54 -3.78
CA ALA A 37 -3.32 -17.93 -4.22
C ALA A 37 -3.19 -18.32 -5.70
N ASN A 38 -2.61 -19.50 -5.92
CA ASN A 38 -2.77 -20.27 -7.13
C ASN A 38 -4.28 -20.46 -7.24
N LEU A 39 -4.94 -19.59 -8.02
CA LEU A 39 -6.35 -19.70 -8.29
C LEU A 39 -6.53 -20.86 -9.28
N GLU A 40 -6.32 -22.07 -8.77
CA GLU A 40 -7.16 -23.20 -9.15
C GLU A 40 -8.61 -22.74 -9.05
N ASP A 41 -9.42 -23.24 -9.97
CA ASP A 41 -10.81 -22.84 -10.24
C ASP A 41 -11.67 -22.82 -8.95
N GLY A 42 -11.57 -21.73 -8.19
CA GLY A 42 -12.26 -21.58 -6.91
C GLY A 42 -13.74 -21.29 -7.12
N ASP A 43 -14.57 -21.79 -6.20
CA ASP A 43 -16.02 -21.64 -6.27
C ASP A 43 -16.41 -20.15 -6.47
N PRO A 44 -17.30 -19.84 -7.44
CA PRO A 44 -17.66 -18.45 -7.72
C PRO A 44 -18.31 -17.73 -6.52
N ASN A 45 -18.92 -18.48 -5.60
CA ASN A 45 -19.57 -17.97 -4.40
C ASN A 45 -18.64 -17.97 -3.18
N GLU A 46 -17.37 -18.35 -3.34
CA GLU A 46 -16.39 -18.28 -2.26
C GLU A 46 -16.22 -16.82 -1.80
N MET A 47 -16.46 -16.59 -0.51
CA MET A 47 -16.32 -15.27 0.10
C MET A 47 -14.84 -14.99 0.43
N ILE A 48 -14.29 -13.96 -0.18
CA ILE A 48 -12.90 -13.57 -0.01
C ILE A 48 -12.83 -12.17 0.63
N CYS A 49 -12.32 -12.13 1.86
CA CYS A 49 -12.11 -10.90 2.61
C CYS A 49 -10.69 -10.35 2.43
N ARG A 50 -10.55 -9.11 2.00
CA ARG A 50 -9.27 -8.40 1.85
C ARG A 50 -9.31 -7.04 2.53
N ASN A 51 -8.15 -6.56 2.97
CA ASN A 51 -8.02 -5.19 3.46
C ASN A 51 -7.82 -4.27 2.26
N GLU A 52 -8.87 -3.52 1.90
CA GLU A 52 -8.89 -2.69 0.71
C GLU A 52 -8.99 -1.20 1.10
N ARG A 53 -8.28 -0.35 0.35
CA ARG A 53 -8.36 1.11 0.52
C ARG A 53 -9.55 1.63 -0.27
N VAL A 54 -10.58 2.08 0.42
CA VAL A 54 -11.78 2.63 -0.21
C VAL A 54 -11.61 4.13 -0.45
N THR A 55 -12.07 4.59 -1.61
CA THR A 55 -12.03 6.00 -2.01
C THR A 55 -12.61 6.90 -0.93
N GLY A 56 -11.90 7.98 -0.61
CA GLY A 56 -12.29 8.92 0.44
C GLY A 56 -11.92 8.52 1.86
N GLN A 57 -11.32 7.34 2.07
CA GLN A 57 -10.85 6.90 3.39
C GLN A 57 -9.33 6.78 3.44
N MET A 58 -8.73 7.25 4.55
CA MET A 58 -7.29 7.14 4.80
C MET A 58 -6.90 5.78 5.38
N ILE A 59 -7.82 5.15 6.12
CA ILE A 59 -7.61 3.88 6.80
C ILE A 59 -8.22 2.76 5.95
N PRO A 60 -7.46 1.70 5.61
CA PRO A 60 -8.00 0.53 4.92
C PRO A 60 -9.07 -0.17 5.74
N ARG A 61 -10.08 -0.73 5.05
CA ARG A 61 -11.15 -1.50 5.69
C ARG A 61 -11.18 -2.91 5.15
N ARG A 62 -11.65 -3.86 5.97
CA ARG A 62 -11.85 -5.25 5.55
C ARG A 62 -13.12 -5.33 4.69
N VAL A 63 -12.96 -5.65 3.41
CA VAL A 63 -14.02 -5.82 2.44
C VAL A 63 -14.12 -7.30 2.08
N CYS A 64 -15.31 -7.88 2.25
CA CYS A 64 -15.59 -9.26 1.88
C CYS A 64 -16.52 -9.27 0.67
N MET A 65 -16.08 -9.90 -0.40
CA MET A 65 -16.86 -10.07 -1.63
C MET A 65 -16.64 -11.48 -2.16
N THR A 66 -17.64 -12.02 -2.85
CA THR A 66 -17.49 -13.29 -3.54
C THR A 66 -16.46 -13.17 -4.67
N ARG A 67 -15.90 -14.30 -5.09
CA ARG A 67 -14.96 -14.32 -6.23
C ARG A 67 -15.62 -13.77 -7.50
N ALA A 68 -16.87 -14.15 -7.75
CA ALA A 68 -17.66 -13.65 -8.88
C ALA A 68 -17.93 -12.15 -8.81
N GLU A 69 -18.28 -11.61 -7.63
CA GLU A 69 -18.52 -10.17 -7.47
C GLU A 69 -17.25 -9.35 -7.71
N ARG A 70 -16.10 -9.83 -7.24
CA ARG A 70 -14.82 -9.14 -7.46
C ARG A 70 -14.47 -9.10 -8.94
N GLN A 71 -14.56 -10.23 -9.64
CA GLN A 71 -14.29 -10.30 -11.07
C GLN A 71 -15.23 -9.37 -11.85
N ALA A 72 -16.53 -9.39 -11.54
CA ALA A 72 -17.49 -8.49 -12.17
C ALA A 72 -17.21 -7.00 -11.91
N MET A 73 -16.60 -6.66 -10.77
CA MET A 73 -16.17 -5.28 -10.50
C MET A 73 -14.94 -4.89 -11.33
N GLU A 74 -13.96 -5.79 -11.46
CA GLU A 74 -12.76 -5.59 -12.26
C GLU A 74 -13.11 -5.44 -13.75
N ASP A 75 -13.96 -6.31 -14.28
CA ASP A 75 -14.40 -6.25 -15.68
C ASP A 75 -15.06 -4.90 -16.01
N ARG A 76 -15.93 -4.40 -15.13
CA ARG A 76 -16.58 -3.09 -15.30
C ARG A 76 -15.60 -1.92 -15.24
N ALA A 77 -14.58 -2.02 -14.38
CA ALA A 77 -13.55 -0.99 -14.26
C ALA A 77 -12.70 -0.94 -15.54
N ASP A 78 -12.31 -2.10 -16.06
CA ASP A 78 -11.55 -2.22 -17.31
C ASP A 78 -12.33 -1.69 -18.52
N GLU A 79 -13.61 -2.01 -18.63
CA GLU A 79 -14.48 -1.48 -19.69
C GLU A 79 -14.56 0.04 -19.65
N THR A 80 -14.76 0.61 -18.47
CA THR A 80 -14.80 2.07 -18.27
C THR A 80 -13.48 2.70 -18.66
N PHE A 81 -12.36 2.12 -18.23
CA PHE A 81 -11.02 2.63 -18.56
C PHE A 81 -10.74 2.56 -20.06
N ARG A 82 -11.14 1.47 -20.73
CA ARG A 82 -11.00 1.30 -22.19
C ARG A 82 -11.84 2.31 -22.97
N ASP A 83 -13.09 2.55 -22.57
CA ASP A 83 -13.96 3.54 -23.23
C ASP A 83 -13.39 4.95 -23.09
N GLU A 84 -12.99 5.34 -21.88
CA GLU A 84 -12.38 6.66 -21.63
C GLU A 84 -11.05 6.82 -22.38
N SER A 85 -10.20 5.78 -22.41
CA SER A 85 -8.96 5.79 -23.18
C SER A 85 -9.22 5.97 -24.68
N ALA A 86 -10.20 5.25 -25.22
CA ALA A 86 -10.59 5.37 -26.63
C ALA A 86 -11.16 6.75 -26.96
N ARG A 87 -11.93 7.36 -26.04
CA ARG A 87 -12.44 8.73 -26.19
C ARG A 87 -11.30 9.74 -26.18
N HIS A 88 -10.35 9.63 -25.25
CA HIS A 88 -9.24 10.58 -25.15
C HIS A 88 -8.34 10.55 -26.39
N LEU A 89 -8.07 9.36 -26.95
CA LEU A 89 -7.31 9.21 -28.19
C LEU A 89 -8.04 9.77 -29.43
N ARG A 90 -9.38 9.88 -29.39
CA ARG A 90 -10.18 10.46 -30.47
C ARG A 90 -10.28 11.99 -30.41
N ILE A 91 -9.87 12.63 -29.30
CA ILE A 91 -9.93 14.10 -29.15
C ILE A 91 -8.84 14.83 -29.96
N ASN A 92 -7.85 14.11 -30.52
CA ASN A 92 -6.86 14.74 -31.40
C ASN A 92 -6.71 14.05 -32.77
N PRO A 93 -7.64 14.31 -33.72
CA PRO A 93 -7.45 13.95 -35.12
C PRO A 93 -6.61 14.97 -35.91
N SER A 94 -6.11 16.07 -35.30
CA SER A 94 -5.46 17.18 -36.02
C SER A 94 -4.05 17.51 -35.51
N GLY A 95 -3.19 16.51 -35.43
CA GLY A 95 -1.74 16.70 -35.30
C GLY A 95 -1.03 16.20 -36.56
N GLY A 96 -0.97 17.01 -37.63
CA GLY A 96 -0.08 16.74 -38.77
C GLY A 96 -0.64 17.10 -40.15
N GLN A 97 -0.51 18.37 -40.54
CA GLN A 97 0.10 18.85 -41.78
C GLN A 97 0.09 20.38 -41.82
#